data_AF-A0AAD9NIJ0-F1
#
_entry.id   AF-A0AAD9NIJ0-F1
#
_cell.length_a   1.000
_cell.length_b   1.000
_cell.length_c   1.000
_cell.angle_alpha   90.00
_cell.angle_beta   90.00
_cell.angle_gamma   90.00
#
_symmetry.space_group_name_H-M   'P 1'
#
loop_
_entity.id
_entity.type
_entity.pdbx_description
1 polymer ?
#
loop_
_entity_poly.entity_id
_entity_poly.type
_entity_poly.pdbx_seq_one_letter_code
_entity_poly.pdbx_strand_id
1 'polypeptide(L)'
;MILATFITHYEFRKGVISGGVLFFYWLLLFCLGVVPFRSNIMRMQNAEQDVVEMFHVVVFYVSYGLAFLQLLLSLFSDVAARPEFRRSDRERQPLLGRYTPVGGGDLRKVSPEITAPFWLRMIFMWTTTMLLTGYRRELTFDDLWDLKPEDKCDEVVTRFENEWEKELERTKWK
;
A
#
# COMPACT_ATOMS: atom_id res chain seq x y z
N MET A 1 -18.35 5.31 -9.28
CA MET A 1 -18.68 3.86 -9.27
C MET A 1 -18.12 3.13 -10.50
N ILE A 2 -18.48 3.49 -11.73
CA ILE A 2 -17.97 2.83 -12.97
C ILE A 2 -16.43 2.86 -13.06
N LEU A 3 -15.83 4.00 -12.69
CA LEU A 3 -14.37 4.15 -12.68
C LEU A 3 -13.69 3.24 -11.64
N ALA A 4 -14.29 3.10 -10.45
CA ALA A 4 -13.77 2.20 -9.40
C ALA A 4 -13.82 0.74 -9.85
N THR A 5 -14.94 0.30 -10.44
CA THR A 5 -15.08 -1.06 -10.96
C THR A 5 -14.11 -1.33 -12.13
N PHE A 6 -13.84 -0.33 -12.96
CA PHE A 6 -12.86 -0.43 -14.04
C PHE A 6 -11.43 -0.56 -13.50
N ILE A 7 -11.06 0.26 -12.51
CA ILE A 7 -9.75 0.20 -11.84
C ILE A 7 -9.55 -1.16 -11.19
N THR A 8 -10.53 -1.64 -10.43
CA THR A 8 -10.45 -2.96 -9.80
C THR A 8 -10.29 -4.07 -10.85
N HIS A 9 -11.03 -4.02 -11.96
CA HIS A 9 -10.90 -4.99 -13.04
C HIS A 9 -9.52 -4.92 -13.73
N TYR A 10 -8.97 -3.73 -13.90
CA TYR A 10 -7.63 -3.51 -14.45
C TYR A 10 -6.53 -4.03 -13.53
N GLU A 11 -6.65 -3.80 -12.22
CA GLU A 11 -5.74 -4.32 -11.19
C GLU A 11 -5.75 -5.85 -11.15
N PHE A 12 -6.94 -6.46 -11.24
CA PHE A 12 -7.08 -7.92 -11.33
C PHE A 12 -6.41 -8.51 -12.58
N ARG A 13 -6.49 -7.83 -13.73
CA ARG A 13 -5.84 -8.26 -14.98
C ARG A 13 -4.31 -8.25 -14.90
N LYS A 14 -3.72 -7.35 -14.11
CA LYS A 14 -2.26 -7.22 -13.97
C LYS A 14 -1.68 -8.09 -12.86
N GLY A 15 -2.51 -8.73 -12.02
CA GLY A 15 -2.04 -9.55 -10.90
C GLY A 15 -1.25 -8.76 -9.84
N VAL A 16 -1.25 -7.43 -9.93
CA VAL A 16 -0.59 -6.54 -8.98
C VAL A 16 -1.68 -5.97 -8.08
N ILE A 17 -1.68 -6.39 -6.82
CA ILE A 17 -2.52 -5.82 -5.77
C ILE A 17 -1.89 -4.48 -5.36
N SER A 18 -1.95 -3.46 -6.22
CA SER A 18 -1.54 -2.11 -5.85
C SER A 18 -2.77 -1.33 -5.46
N GLY A 19 -3.19 -1.45 -4.19
CA GLY A 19 -4.32 -0.71 -3.63
C GLY A 19 -4.17 0.82 -3.65
N GLY A 20 -3.03 1.34 -4.12
CA GLY A 20 -2.74 2.77 -4.19
C GLY A 20 -3.65 3.56 -5.13
N VAL A 21 -3.95 3.05 -6.33
CA VAL A 21 -4.78 3.79 -7.31
C VAL A 21 -6.21 3.91 -6.82
N LEU A 22 -6.78 2.80 -6.35
CA LEU A 22 -8.10 2.76 -5.73
C LEU A 22 -8.15 3.68 -4.50
N PHE A 23 -7.11 3.66 -3.68
CA PHE A 23 -6.99 4.55 -2.54
C PHE A 23 -7.07 6.03 -2.97
N PHE A 24 -6.27 6.45 -3.94
CA PHE A 24 -6.24 7.86 -4.39
C PHE A 24 -7.57 8.30 -4.98
N TYR A 25 -8.25 7.41 -5.69
CA TYR A 25 -9.60 7.66 -6.20
C TYR A 25 -10.57 8.01 -5.07
N TRP A 26 -10.61 7.21 -4.01
CA TRP A 26 -11.50 7.47 -2.87
C TRP A 26 -11.09 8.73 -2.09
N LEU A 27 -9.78 9.00 -1.94
CA LEU A 27 -9.30 10.22 -1.30
C LEU A 27 -9.69 11.47 -2.06
N LEU A 28 -9.52 11.48 -3.38
CA LEU A 28 -9.87 12.63 -4.21
C LEU A 28 -11.38 12.88 -4.19
N LEU A 29 -12.20 11.82 -4.24
CA LEU A 29 -13.65 11.95 -4.06
C LEU A 29 -14.03 12.48 -2.68
N PHE A 30 -13.36 12.01 -1.63
CA PHE A 30 -13.61 12.49 -0.27
C PHE A 30 -13.27 13.98 -0.13
N CYS A 31 -12.11 14.43 -0.63
CA CYS A 31 -11.68 15.82 -0.63
C CYS A 31 -12.62 16.72 -1.45
N LEU A 32 -13.01 16.28 -2.66
CA LEU A 32 -13.97 17.02 -3.48
C LEU A 32 -15.35 17.09 -2.83
N GLY A 33 -15.76 16.05 -2.09
CA GLY A 33 -17.02 16.01 -1.36
C GLY A 33 -17.10 16.94 -0.15
N VAL A 34 -15.97 17.45 0.36
CA VAL A 34 -15.97 18.45 1.46
C VAL A 34 -16.64 19.76 1.05
N VAL A 35 -16.49 20.16 -0.21
CA VAL A 35 -17.09 21.40 -0.74
C VAL A 35 -18.63 21.36 -0.71
N PRO A 36 -19.30 20.35 -1.31
CA PRO A 36 -20.76 20.21 -1.21
C PRO A 36 -21.22 19.90 0.22
N PHE A 37 -20.42 19.20 1.03
CA PHE A 37 -20.73 18.98 2.45
C PHE A 37 -20.90 20.31 3.20
N ARG A 38 -19.93 21.23 3.06
CA ARG A 38 -20.02 22.58 3.64
C ARG A 38 -21.23 23.35 3.09
N SER A 39 -21.43 23.29 1.77
CA SER A 39 -22.52 24.01 1.10
C SER A 39 -23.90 23.55 1.60
N ASN A 40 -24.10 22.24 1.77
CA ASN A 40 -25.35 21.68 2.26
C ASN A 40 -25.64 22.03 3.72
N ILE A 41 -24.62 22.06 4.60
CA ILE A 41 -24.79 22.51 6.00
C ILE A 41 -25.27 23.96 6.05
N MET A 42 -24.67 24.82 5.23
CA MET A 42 -25.05 26.24 5.18
C MET A 42 -26.47 26.44 4.59
N ARG A 43 -26.92 25.56 3.69
CA ARG A 43 -28.31 25.57 3.18
C ARG A 43 -29.33 25.10 4.22
N MET A 44 -29.01 24.06 4.99
CA MET A 44 -29.87 23.53 6.07
C MET A 44 -30.14 24.55 7.18
N GLN A 45 -29.20 25.47 7.44
CA GLN A 45 -29.38 26.50 8.46
C GLN A 45 -30.25 27.68 8.01
N ASN A 46 -30.37 27.93 6.71
CA ASN A 46 -30.92 29.19 6.18
C ASN A 46 -32.25 29.02 5.42
N ALA A 47 -32.70 27.80 5.13
CA ALA A 47 -33.87 27.55 4.29
C ALA A 47 -34.87 26.58 4.93
N GLU A 48 -36.16 26.89 4.82
CA GLU A 48 -37.28 25.98 5.09
C GLU A 48 -37.29 24.93 3.97
N GLN A 49 -36.80 23.72 4.26
CA GLN A 49 -36.55 22.70 3.23
C GLN A 49 -37.80 21.94 2.83
N ASP A 50 -38.01 21.83 1.53
CA ASP A 50 -39.02 20.97 0.93
C ASP A 50 -38.64 19.48 1.08
N VAL A 51 -39.63 18.59 1.10
CA VAL A 51 -39.44 17.14 1.36
C VAL A 51 -38.48 16.47 0.36
N VAL A 52 -38.44 16.97 -0.88
CA VAL A 52 -37.57 16.46 -1.95
C VAL A 52 -36.11 16.88 -1.74
N GLU A 53 -35.86 18.08 -1.21
CA GLU A 53 -34.50 18.54 -0.90
C GLU A 53 -33.92 17.79 0.29
N MET A 54 -34.75 17.48 1.29
CA MET A 54 -34.35 16.68 2.45
C MET A 54 -33.86 15.29 2.01
N PHE A 55 -34.56 14.64 1.08
CA PHE A 55 -34.17 13.34 0.55
C PHE A 55 -32.79 13.38 -0.14
N HIS A 56 -32.54 14.38 -0.99
CA HIS A 56 -31.24 14.54 -1.67
C HIS A 56 -30.09 14.70 -0.68
N VAL A 57 -30.31 15.47 0.40
CA VAL A 57 -29.29 15.70 1.42
C VAL A 57 -29.01 14.43 2.22
N VAL A 58 -30.04 13.66 2.61
CA VAL A 58 -29.86 12.38 3.31
C VAL A 58 -29.09 11.38 2.45
N VAL A 59 -29.47 11.23 1.18
CA VAL A 59 -28.77 10.33 0.23
C VAL A 59 -27.31 10.77 0.04
N PHE A 60 -27.05 12.08 -0.03
CA PHE A 60 -25.69 12.60 -0.09
C PHE A 60 -24.87 12.23 1.15
N TYR A 61 -25.39 12.43 2.37
CA TYR A 61 -24.66 12.07 3.59
C TYR A 61 -24.42 10.56 3.73
N VAL A 62 -25.41 9.72 3.38
CA VAL A 62 -25.26 8.27 3.39
C VAL A 62 -24.18 7.85 2.39
N SER A 63 -24.26 8.31 1.14
CA SER A 63 -23.26 7.97 0.11
C SER A 63 -21.86 8.50 0.43
N TYR A 64 -21.75 9.70 1.00
CA TYR A 64 -20.48 10.26 1.46
C TYR A 64 -19.88 9.47 2.64
N GLY A 65 -20.73 9.03 3.58
CA GLY A 65 -20.33 8.13 4.67
C GLY A 65 -19.82 6.79 4.15
N LEU A 66 -20.49 6.19 3.17
CA LEU A 66 -20.02 4.97 2.51
C LEU A 66 -18.68 5.20 1.79
N ALA A 67 -18.50 6.32 1.11
CA ALA A 67 -17.24 6.64 0.44
C ALA A 67 -16.08 6.80 1.45
N PHE A 68 -16.34 7.42 2.60
CA PHE A 68 -15.37 7.51 3.70
C PHE A 68 -15.04 6.13 4.29
N LEU A 69 -16.05 5.28 4.51
CA LEU A 69 -15.84 3.91 4.96
C LEU A 69 -14.99 3.11 3.95
N GLN A 70 -15.25 3.28 2.66
CA GLN A 70 -14.48 2.66 1.59
C GLN A 70 -13.03 3.16 1.56
N LEU A 71 -12.79 4.43 1.88
CA LEU A 71 -11.45 4.99 2.05
C LEU A 71 -10.71 4.32 3.22
N LEU A 72 -11.38 4.15 4.38
CA LEU A 72 -10.82 3.41 5.52
C LEU A 72 -10.53 1.95 5.16
N LEU A 73 -11.47 1.28 4.50
CA LEU A 73 -11.29 -0.08 4.01
C LEU A 73 -10.10 -0.17 3.06
N SER A 74 -9.89 0.80 2.17
CA SER A 74 -8.73 0.83 1.27
C SER A 74 -7.39 1.05 1.98
N LEU A 75 -7.39 1.71 3.15
CA LEU A 75 -6.21 1.82 4.02
C LEU A 75 -5.88 0.46 4.68
N PHE A 76 -6.89 -0.27 5.15
CA PHE A 76 -6.71 -1.55 5.82
C PHE A 76 -6.55 -2.73 4.85
N SER A 77 -7.15 -2.67 3.67
CA SER A 77 -7.10 -3.76 2.69
C SER A 77 -5.67 -4.02 2.23
N ASP A 78 -4.83 -2.99 2.18
CA ASP A 78 -3.42 -3.13 1.80
C ASP A 78 -2.57 -3.76 2.92
N VAL A 79 -2.99 -3.62 4.19
CA VAL A 79 -2.39 -4.34 5.33
C VAL A 79 -2.78 -5.82 5.31
N ALA A 80 -4.04 -6.13 4.98
CA ALA A 80 -4.57 -7.49 4.96
C ALA A 80 -4.22 -8.27 3.66
N ALA A 81 -4.04 -7.59 2.53
CA ALA A 81 -3.73 -8.17 1.23
C ALA A 81 -2.23 -8.48 1.03
N ARG A 82 -1.41 -8.31 2.06
CA ARG A 82 -0.07 -8.89 2.14
C ARG A 82 -0.04 -10.11 3.06
N PRO A 83 -0.80 -11.20 2.78
CA PRO A 83 -0.32 -12.47 3.27
C PRO A 83 0.94 -12.78 2.45
N GLU A 84 2.03 -13.09 3.15
CA GLU A 84 3.11 -13.87 2.57
C GLU A 84 3.96 -13.14 1.50
N PHE A 85 5.06 -12.59 2.00
CA PHE A 85 6.40 -12.80 1.44
C PHE A 85 6.73 -14.30 1.14
N ARG A 86 5.79 -15.17 0.73
CA ARG A 86 5.98 -16.64 0.85
C ARG A 86 5.25 -17.51 -0.16
N ARG A 87 5.23 -17.15 -1.45
CA ARG A 87 5.00 -18.18 -2.48
C ARG A 87 6.23 -18.62 -3.26
N SER A 88 7.36 -17.93 -3.15
CA SER A 88 8.65 -18.46 -3.64
C SER A 88 9.37 -19.34 -2.61
N ASP A 89 9.13 -19.16 -1.30
CA ASP A 89 9.82 -19.92 -0.23
C ASP A 89 8.95 -21.04 0.39
N ARG A 90 7.93 -21.52 -0.34
CA ARG A 90 6.92 -22.46 0.20
C ARG A 90 7.42 -23.91 0.35
N GLU A 91 8.69 -24.21 0.07
CA GLU A 91 9.20 -25.58 0.20
C GLU A 91 9.90 -25.88 1.54
N ARG A 92 9.95 -24.95 2.50
CA ARG A 92 10.66 -25.19 3.78
C ARG A 92 9.96 -24.73 5.07
N GLN A 93 8.66 -24.93 5.25
CA GLN A 93 8.07 -24.78 6.60
C GLN A 93 7.09 -25.91 6.96
N PRO A 94 7.35 -26.69 8.03
CA PRO A 94 6.43 -27.70 8.54
C PRO A 94 5.26 -27.06 9.31
N LEU A 95 4.07 -27.65 9.16
CA LEU A 95 2.76 -27.09 9.51
C LEU A 95 2.44 -26.94 11.01
N LEU A 96 3.40 -27.19 11.91
CA LEU A 96 3.21 -27.06 13.37
C LEU A 96 4.51 -26.71 14.12
N GLY A 97 5.39 -25.95 13.47
CA GLY A 97 6.63 -25.45 14.08
C GLY A 97 6.55 -23.96 14.37
N ARG A 98 6.84 -23.57 15.62
CA ARG A 98 7.21 -22.19 15.97
C ARG A 98 8.28 -21.72 14.97
N TYR A 99 8.05 -20.56 14.36
CA TYR A 99 8.91 -19.95 13.33
C TYR A 99 10.37 -19.94 13.77
N THR A 100 11.19 -20.84 13.21
CA THR A 100 12.65 -20.81 13.34
C THR A 100 13.24 -20.53 11.96
N PRO A 101 13.96 -19.42 11.78
CA PRO A 101 14.61 -19.13 10.51
C PRO A 101 15.77 -20.11 10.31
N VAL A 102 15.89 -20.64 9.09
CA VAL A 102 17.02 -21.46 8.65
C VAL A 102 18.15 -20.51 8.30
N GLY A 103 19.22 -20.53 9.11
CA GLY A 103 20.42 -19.74 8.92
C GLY A 103 20.83 -19.10 10.24
N GLY A 104 21.87 -19.63 10.87
CA GLY A 104 22.43 -19.16 12.14
C GLY A 104 23.17 -17.83 12.01
N GLY A 105 22.44 -16.78 11.63
CA GLY A 105 22.81 -15.38 11.80
C GLY A 105 21.63 -14.68 12.45
N ASP A 106 21.92 -13.69 13.29
CA ASP A 106 20.96 -12.97 14.13
C ASP A 106 19.62 -12.67 13.44
N LEU A 107 18.54 -12.57 14.22
CA LEU A 107 17.22 -12.02 13.88
C LEU A 107 17.32 -10.58 13.30
N ARG A 108 18.04 -10.38 12.20
CA ARG A 108 18.35 -9.09 11.60
C ARG A 108 17.11 -8.62 10.85
N LYS A 109 16.22 -7.98 11.61
CA LYS A 109 15.42 -6.80 11.24
C LYS A 109 15.12 -6.67 9.74
N VAL A 110 14.13 -7.41 9.24
CA VAL A 110 13.54 -7.16 7.92
C VAL A 110 13.09 -5.70 7.82
N SER A 111 13.34 -5.04 6.68
CA SER A 111 12.93 -3.65 6.48
C SER A 111 11.42 -3.47 6.64
N PRO A 112 10.98 -2.57 7.54
CA PRO A 112 9.56 -2.31 7.77
C PRO A 112 8.89 -1.64 6.55
N GLU A 113 9.65 -1.20 5.55
CA GLU A 113 9.11 -0.76 4.27
C GLU A 113 8.36 -1.88 3.54
N ILE A 114 8.79 -3.14 3.69
CA ILE A 114 8.15 -4.30 3.04
C ILE A 114 6.81 -4.61 3.73
N THR A 115 6.74 -4.40 5.04
CA THR A 115 5.54 -4.65 5.85
C THR A 115 4.58 -3.45 5.87
N ALA A 116 5.06 -2.24 5.57
CA ALA A 116 4.24 -1.04 5.61
C ALA A 116 3.17 -1.04 4.50
N PRO A 117 1.93 -0.58 4.80
CA PRO A 117 0.95 -0.31 3.76
C PRO A 117 1.47 0.77 2.80
N PHE A 118 0.97 0.77 1.56
CA PHE A 118 1.33 1.71 0.49
C PHE A 118 1.35 3.15 0.97
N TRP A 119 0.36 3.52 1.79
CA TRP A 119 0.31 4.83 2.41
C TRP A 119 1.54 5.16 3.23
N LEU A 120 1.85 4.34 4.23
CA LEU A 120 3.00 4.57 5.11
C LEU A 120 4.31 4.54 4.33
N ARG A 121 4.37 3.77 3.23
CA ARG A 121 5.49 3.77 2.28
C ARG A 121 5.60 5.12 1.56
N MET A 122 4.49 5.67 1.07
CA MET A 122 4.45 6.94 0.36
C MET A 122 4.84 8.14 1.26
N ILE A 123 4.34 8.19 2.50
CA ILE A 123 4.68 9.26 3.46
C ILE A 123 5.96 8.95 4.26
N PHE A 124 6.70 7.90 3.89
CA PHE A 124 7.94 7.43 4.56
C PHE A 124 7.81 7.24 6.08
N MET A 125 6.58 7.07 6.58
CA MET A 125 6.33 6.99 8.03
C MET A 125 6.91 5.74 8.68
N TRP A 126 7.20 4.70 7.90
CA TRP A 126 7.89 3.49 8.39
C TRP A 126 9.30 3.79 8.93
N THR A 127 9.94 4.89 8.53
CA THR A 127 11.27 5.31 8.99
C THR A 127 11.26 6.01 10.35
N THR A 128 10.09 6.44 10.82
CA THR A 128 9.97 7.31 12.00
C THR A 128 10.55 6.69 13.27
N THR A 129 10.46 5.38 13.44
CA THR A 129 11.01 4.66 14.59
C THR A 129 12.54 4.74 14.64
N MET A 130 13.20 4.59 13.49
CA MET A 130 14.65 4.74 13.35
C MET A 130 15.08 6.21 13.51
N LEU A 131 14.32 7.14 12.94
CA LEU A 131 14.58 8.57 13.08
C LEU A 131 14.49 9.03 14.55
N LEU A 132 13.47 8.58 15.27
CA LEU A 132 13.31 8.85 16.71
C LEU A 132 14.41 8.19 17.55
N THR A 133 14.90 7.02 17.14
CA THR A 133 16.04 6.35 17.79
C THR A 133 17.30 7.19 17.61
N GLY A 134 17.53 7.70 16.40
CA GLY A 134 18.65 8.61 16.09
C GLY A 134 18.63 9.93 16.84
N TYR A 135 17.43 10.43 17.15
CA TYR A 135 17.28 11.62 17.97
C TYR A 135 17.66 11.35 19.45
N ARG A 136 17.42 10.14 19.95
CA ARG A 136 17.69 9.76 21.34
C ARG A 136 19.11 9.23 21.58
N ARG A 137 19.71 8.59 20.57
CA ARG A 137 21.06 8.00 20.62
C ARG A 137 21.71 8.01 19.24
N GLU A 138 23.03 7.98 19.20
CA GLU A 138 23.78 7.78 17.94
C GLU A 138 23.40 6.42 17.32
N LEU A 139 23.15 6.40 16.01
CA LEU A 139 22.83 5.16 15.31
C LEU A 139 24.08 4.32 15.12
N THR A 140 23.96 3.04 15.43
CA THR A 140 24.99 2.04 15.16
C THR A 140 24.58 1.15 13.99
N PHE A 141 25.51 0.43 13.35
CA PHE A 141 25.17 -0.48 12.24
C PHE A 141 24.16 -1.57 12.64
N ASP A 142 24.11 -1.96 13.91
CA ASP A 142 23.14 -2.93 14.44
C ASP A 142 21.71 -2.37 14.55
N ASP A 143 21.55 -1.05 14.47
CA ASP A 143 20.25 -0.39 14.46
C ASP A 143 19.62 -0.34 13.07
N LEU A 144 20.41 -0.56 12.02
CA LEU A 144 19.94 -0.53 10.64
C LEU A 144 19.12 -1.78 10.31
N TRP A 145 18.09 -1.60 9.48
CA TRP A 145 17.35 -2.73 8.91
C TRP A 145 18.15 -3.37 7.78
N ASP A 146 17.91 -4.66 7.53
CA ASP A 146 18.48 -5.33 6.36
C ASP A 146 17.86 -4.79 5.07
N LEU A 147 18.64 -4.81 3.99
CA LEU A 147 18.18 -4.38 2.67
C LEU A 147 17.06 -5.30 2.18
N LYS A 148 16.16 -4.75 1.35
CA LYS A 148 15.19 -5.58 0.64
C LYS A 148 15.92 -6.56 -0.26
N PRO A 149 15.43 -7.78 -0.44
CA PRO A 149 16.07 -8.77 -1.31
C PRO A 149 16.24 -8.25 -2.74
N GLU A 150 15.27 -7.49 -3.25
CA GLU A 150 15.32 -6.85 -4.58
C GLU A 150 16.46 -5.83 -4.73
N ASP A 151 16.89 -5.22 -3.63
CA ASP A 151 17.94 -4.19 -3.60
C ASP A 151 19.32 -4.79 -3.26
N LYS A 152 19.41 -6.10 -2.97
CA LYS A 152 20.68 -6.77 -2.66
C LYS A 152 21.50 -6.98 -3.94
N CYS A 153 22.82 -6.82 -3.81
CA CYS A 153 23.75 -7.00 -4.92
C CYS A 153 23.59 -8.37 -5.59
N ASP A 154 23.39 -9.44 -4.83
CA ASP A 154 23.23 -10.79 -5.36
C ASP A 154 22.08 -10.88 -6.38
N GLU A 155 20.93 -10.28 -6.07
CA GLU A 155 19.75 -10.29 -6.94
C GLU A 155 19.93 -9.35 -8.15
N VAL A 156 20.47 -8.16 -7.91
CA VAL A 156 20.70 -7.15 -8.96
C VAL A 156 21.73 -7.63 -9.98
N VAL A 157 22.82 -8.24 -9.53
CA VAL A 157 23.87 -8.81 -10.40
C VAL A 157 23.32 -9.97 -11.21
N THR A 158 22.61 -10.92 -10.57
CA THR A 158 21.99 -12.05 -11.28
C THR A 158 21.02 -11.57 -12.36
N ARG A 159 20.18 -10.57 -12.04
CA ARG A 159 19.25 -9.99 -13.01
C ARG A 159 19.98 -9.29 -14.16
N PHE A 160 21.06 -8.56 -13.86
CA PHE A 160 21.87 -7.88 -14.86
C PHE A 160 22.57 -8.88 -15.78
N GLU A 161 23.21 -9.92 -15.25
CA GLU A 161 23.89 -10.96 -16.03
C GLU A 161 22.92 -11.67 -16.98
N ASN A 162 21.72 -12.00 -16.50
CA ASN A 162 20.67 -12.61 -17.33
C ASN A 162 20.25 -11.72 -18.52
N GLU A 163 20.13 -10.40 -18.33
CA GLU A 163 19.81 -9.48 -19.43
C GLU A 163 21.02 -9.23 -20.34
N TRP A 164 22.23 -9.23 -19.77
CA TRP A 164 23.48 -9.09 -20.51
C TRP A 164 23.71 -10.27 -21.46
N GLU A 165 23.47 -11.50 -21.01
CA GLU A 165 23.60 -12.70 -21.82
C GLU A 165 22.62 -12.70 -23.01
N LYS A 166 21.38 -12.24 -22.81
CA LYS A 166 20.41 -12.07 -23.91
C LYS A 166 20.90 -11.09 -24.98
N GLU A 167 21.52 -9.98 -24.59
CA GLU A 167 22.07 -9.01 -25.53
C GLU A 167 23.33 -9.52 -26.23
N LEU A 168 24.18 -10.28 -25.52
CA LEU A 168 25.31 -10.99 -26.12
C LEU A 168 24.87 -11.99 -27.19
N GLU A 169 23.80 -12.76 -26.93
CA GLU A 169 23.23 -13.65 -27.94
C GLU A 169 22.70 -12.84 -29.13
N ARG A 170 21.95 -11.77 -28.91
CA ARG A 170 21.44 -10.91 -30.00
C ARG A 170 22.54 -10.34 -30.89
N THR A 171 23.70 -10.00 -30.32
CA THR A 171 24.85 -9.48 -31.08
C THR A 171 25.64 -10.56 -31.80
N LYS A 172 25.66 -11.81 -31.31
CA LYS A 172 26.29 -12.94 -32.03
C LYS A 172 25.57 -13.31 -33.34
N TRP A 173 24.28 -12.97 -33.46
CA TRP A 173 23.48 -13.22 -34.67
C TRP A 173 23.46 -12.06 -35.68
N LYS A 174 24.21 -10.98 -35.42
CA LYS A 174 24.47 -9.88 -36.37
C LYS A 174 25.87 -9.98 -36.95
#